data_AF-A0A3B8ZUJ0-F1
#
_entry.id   AF-A0A3B8ZUJ0-F1
#
_cell.length_a   1.000
_cell.length_b   1.000
_cell.length_c   1.000
_cell.angle_alpha   90.00
_cell.angle_beta   90.00
_cell.angle_gamma   90.00
#
_symmetry.space_group_name_H-M   'P 1'
#
loop_
_entity.id
_entity.type
_entity.pdbx_description
1 polymer ?
#
loop_
_entity_poly.entity_id
_entity_poly.type
_entity_poly.pdbx_seq_one_letter_code
_entity_poly.pdbx_strand_id
1 'polypeptide(L)'
;MLDFRYRVVDVAKAAPLIDHALIPYLVHEASGAKFAVPAPVKVGPMRQMPRQLEAGRQYFIFFANPGRYVKPGDYVTIVHGPYRFEHLKVE
;
A
#
# COMPACT_ATOMS: atom_id res chain seq x y z
N MET A 1 0.67 9.88 8.10
CA MET A 1 0.95 9.11 6.87
C MET A 1 1.27 7.69 7.30
N LEU A 2 0.89 6.68 6.52
CA LEU A 2 1.18 5.27 6.81
C LEU A 2 2.22 4.78 5.81
N ASP A 3 3.23 4.05 6.28
CA ASP A 3 4.19 3.37 5.42
C ASP A 3 3.92 1.87 5.40
N PHE A 4 3.45 1.38 4.26
CA PHE A 4 3.29 -0.05 4.04
C PHE A 4 4.58 -0.61 3.45
N ARG A 5 5.33 -1.36 4.26
CA ARG A 5 6.54 -2.05 3.81
C ARG A 5 6.25 -3.51 3.55
N TYR A 6 6.71 -4.01 2.42
CA TYR A 6 6.59 -5.43 2.08
C TYR A 6 7.89 -5.95 1.49
N ARG A 7 8.13 -7.25 1.67
CA ARG A 7 9.23 -7.98 1.05
C ARG A 7 8.67 -8.89 -0.03
N VAL A 8 9.26 -8.83 -1.22
CA VAL A 8 8.88 -9.74 -2.30
C VAL A 8 9.51 -11.10 -2.02
N VAL A 9 8.67 -12.11 -1.81
CA VAL A 9 9.11 -13.52 -1.69
C VAL A 9 9.02 -14.22 -3.04
N ASP A 10 8.00 -13.88 -3.83
CA ASP A 10 7.74 -14.44 -5.15
C ASP A 10 7.45 -13.30 -6.13
N VAL A 11 8.30 -13.16 -7.14
CA VAL A 11 8.24 -12.09 -8.14
C VAL A 11 7.00 -12.21 -9.03
N ALA A 12 6.61 -13.44 -9.39
CA ALA A 12 5.46 -13.67 -10.27
C ALA A 12 4.15 -13.29 -9.57
N LYS A 13 4.03 -13.63 -8.28
CA LYS A 13 2.87 -13.23 -7.47
C LYS A 13 2.83 -11.74 -7.16
N ALA A 14 3.99 -11.10 -7.05
CA ALA A 14 4.09 -9.68 -6.72
C ALA A 14 4.03 -8.75 -7.94
N ALA A 15 4.20 -9.27 -9.16
CA ALA A 15 4.17 -8.50 -10.41
C ALA A 15 2.98 -7.52 -10.53
N PRO A 16 1.75 -7.86 -10.10
CA PRO A 16 0.63 -6.92 -10.15
C PRO A 16 0.83 -5.67 -9.30
N LEU A 17 1.63 -5.71 -8.22
CA LEU A 17 1.87 -4.58 -7.32
C LEU A 17 2.58 -3.39 -7.99
N ILE A 18 3.32 -3.66 -9.07
CA ILE A 18 4.01 -2.64 -9.87
C ILE A 18 3.23 -2.24 -11.13
N ASP A 19 1.99 -2.72 -11.29
CA ASP A 19 1.11 -2.29 -12.36
C ASP A 19 0.63 -0.85 -12.13
N HIS A 20 0.88 0.01 -13.11
CA HIS A 20 0.46 1.41 -13.10
C HIS A 20 -1.06 1.57 -13.22
N ALA A 21 -1.76 0.63 -13.86
CA ALA A 21 -3.21 0.64 -14.02
C ALA A 21 -3.94 0.35 -12.71
N LEU A 22 -3.29 -0.39 -11.81
CA LEU A 22 -3.83 -0.73 -10.50
C LEU A 22 -3.38 0.32 -9.47
N ILE A 23 -4.34 1.14 -9.02
CA ILE A 23 -4.11 2.15 -7.99
C ILE A 23 -4.49 1.53 -6.63
N PRO A 24 -3.52 1.30 -5.74
CA PRO A 24 -3.82 0.74 -4.42
C PRO A 24 -4.52 1.76 -3.54
N TYR A 25 -5.40 1.25 -2.68
CA TYR A 25 -5.99 2.02 -1.59
C TYR A 25 -6.03 1.19 -0.31
N LEU A 26 -5.90 1.88 0.82
CA LEU A 26 -5.99 1.32 2.14
C LEU A 26 -7.41 1.51 2.66
N VAL A 27 -7.97 0.48 3.29
CA VAL A 27 -9.27 0.50 3.95
C VAL A 27 -9.04 0.28 5.43
N HIS A 28 -9.49 1.20 6.26
CA HIS A 28 -9.50 1.01 7.70
C HIS A 28 -10.65 0.09 8.09
N GLU A 29 -10.38 -1.05 8.72
CA GLU A 29 -11.40 -2.08 8.97
C GLU A 29 -12.47 -1.63 9.96
N ALA A 30 -12.08 -0.88 11.01
CA ALA A 30 -13.02 -0.48 12.05
C ALA A 30 -14.02 0.58 11.58
N SER A 31 -13.67 1.42 10.60
CA SER A 31 -14.54 2.50 10.13
C SER A 31 -14.96 2.40 8.66
N GLY A 32 -14.36 1.49 7.89
CA GLY A 32 -14.54 1.40 6.44
C GLY A 32 -13.93 2.57 5.65
N ALA A 33 -13.21 3.50 6.30
CA ALA A 33 -12.62 4.65 5.64
C ALA A 33 -11.55 4.22 4.63
N LYS A 34 -11.56 4.84 3.45
CA LYS A 34 -10.63 4.54 2.36
C LYS A 34 -9.60 5.66 2.21
N PHE A 35 -8.34 5.27 2.06
CA PHE A 35 -7.19 6.16 1.94
C PHE A 35 -6.39 5.82 0.70
N ALA A 36 -6.15 6.83 -0.14
CA ALA A 36 -5.38 6.67 -1.37
C ALA A 36 -3.87 6.85 -1.13
N VAL A 37 -3.08 6.40 -2.10
CA VAL A 37 -1.68 6.80 -2.22
C VAL A 37 -1.62 8.30 -2.54
N PRO A 38 -0.94 9.12 -1.73
CA PRO A 38 -0.81 10.54 -2.02
C PRO A 38 0.04 10.75 -3.27
N ALA A 39 -0.42 11.62 -4.16
CA ALA A 39 0.27 11.98 -5.40
C ALA A 39 0.41 13.51 -5.54
N PRO A 40 1.31 14.16 -4.77
CA PRO A 40 1.54 15.60 -4.91
C PRO A 40 2.04 15.95 -6.32
N VAL A 41 1.61 17.09 -6.87
CA VAL A 41 1.87 17.50 -8.27
C VAL A 41 3.34 17.45 -8.66
N LYS A 42 4.26 17.78 -7.74
CA LYS A 42 5.71 17.80 -8.00
C LYS A 42 6.42 16.47 -7.79
N VAL A 43 5.85 15.57 -6.97
CA VAL A 43 6.51 14.32 -6.52
C VAL A 43 5.91 13.10 -7.21
N GLY A 44 4.65 13.19 -7.67
CA GLY A 44 3.92 12.05 -8.18
C GLY A 44 3.49 11.09 -7.07
N PRO A 45 2.94 9.91 -7.45
CA PRO A 45 2.48 8.91 -6.50
C PRO A 45 3.61 8.44 -5.58
N MET A 46 3.41 8.53 -4.26
CA MET A 46 4.37 8.10 -3.26
C MET A 46 4.38 6.57 -3.08
N ARG A 47 4.74 5.85 -4.15
CA ARG A 47 4.96 4.41 -4.16
C ARG A 47 6.18 4.06 -5.00
N GLN A 48 6.87 2.97 -4.65
CA GLN A 48 7.94 2.48 -5.49
C GLN A 48 7.39 1.69 -6.68
N MET A 49 7.82 2.06 -7.88
CA MET A 49 7.49 1.41 -9.14
C MET A 49 8.78 1.02 -9.86
N PRO A 50 9.48 -0.03 -9.42
CA PRO A 50 10.62 -0.54 -10.16
C PRO A 50 10.14 -1.17 -11.48
N ARG A 51 10.99 -1.13 -12.51
CA ARG A 51 10.72 -1.83 -13.77
C ARG A 51 10.58 -3.34 -13.59
N GLN A 52 11.27 -3.90 -12.59
CA GLN A 52 11.23 -5.31 -12.25
C GLN A 52 11.34 -5.47 -10.72
N LEU A 53 10.55 -6.38 -10.16
CA LEU A 53 10.64 -6.73 -8.75
C LEU A 53 11.77 -7.74 -8.53
N GLU A 54 12.51 -7.54 -7.43
CA GLU A 54 13.59 -8.42 -7.00
C GLU A 54 13.13 -9.25 -5.80
N ALA A 55 13.29 -10.56 -5.87
CA ALA A 55 13.06 -11.45 -4.74
C ALA A 55 13.99 -11.08 -3.57
N GLY A 56 13.47 -11.07 -2.35
CA GLY A 56 14.19 -10.67 -1.15
C GLY A 56 14.32 -9.16 -0.94
N ARG A 57 13.98 -8.33 -1.94
CA ARG A 57 14.02 -6.87 -1.81
C ARG A 57 12.79 -6.35 -1.07
N GLN A 58 13.01 -5.31 -0.26
CA GLN A 58 11.94 -4.60 0.43
C GLN A 58 11.50 -3.41 -0.42
N TYR A 59 10.19 -3.23 -0.48
CA TYR A 59 9.54 -2.11 -1.14
C TYR A 59 8.56 -1.44 -0.19
N PHE A 60 8.17 -0.22 -0.52
CA PHE A 60 7.18 0.52 0.25
C PHE A 60 6.14 1.25 -0.61
N ILE A 61 4.96 1.43 -0.01
CA ILE A 61 3.85 2.25 -0.51
C ILE A 61 3.42 3.17 0.63
N PHE A 62 3.28 4.46 0.36
CA PHE A 62 2.71 5.39 1.33
C PHE A 62 1.20 5.51 1.11
N PHE A 63 0.47 5.55 2.22
CA PHE A 63 -0.95 5.87 2.23
C PHE A 63 -1.20 7.16 3.03
N ALA A 64 -2.11 7.99 2.52
CA ALA A 64 -2.56 9.17 3.22
C ALA A 64 -3.21 8.75 4.55
N ASN A 65 -2.91 9.47 5.63
CA ASN A 65 -3.59 9.27 6.91
C ASN A 65 -3.92 10.67 7.47
N PRO A 66 -4.94 11.33 6.89
CA PRO A 66 -5.33 12.68 7.29
C PRO A 66 -5.83 12.63 8.75
N GLY A 67 -5.42 13.62 9.56
CA GLY A 67 -5.86 13.71 10.95
C GLY A 67 -5.45 12.56 11.87
N ARG A 68 -4.51 11.68 11.44
CA ARG A 68 -4.15 10.44 12.17
C ARG A 68 -5.38 9.56 12.45
N TYR A 69 -6.23 9.45 11.44
CA TYR A 69 -7.45 8.66 11.47
C TYR A 69 -7.16 7.19 11.80
N VAL A 70 -6.15 6.61 11.16
CA VAL A 70 -5.64 5.27 11.49
C VAL A 70 -4.56 5.38 12.55
N LYS A 71 -4.65 4.55 13.60
CA LYS A 71 -3.75 4.54 14.76
C LYS A 71 -2.98 3.22 14.89
N PRO A 72 -1.87 3.22 15.63
CA PRO A 72 -1.21 1.97 16.02
C PRO A 72 -2.18 1.05 16.75
N GLY A 73 -2.19 -0.22 16.37
CA GLY A 73 -3.11 -1.24 16.86
C GLY A 73 -4.36 -1.45 16.00
N ASP A 74 -4.69 -0.53 15.10
CA ASP A 74 -5.83 -0.69 14.18
C ASP A 74 -5.53 -1.74 13.10
N TYR A 75 -6.60 -2.31 12.56
CA TYR A 75 -6.54 -3.23 11.42
C TYR A 75 -6.89 -2.50 10.12
N VAL A 76 -6.11 -2.79 9.09
CA VAL A 76 -6.28 -2.23 7.76
C VAL A 76 -6.25 -3.33 6.71
N THR A 77 -7.02 -3.12 5.67
CA THR A 77 -7.02 -3.92 4.45
C THR A 77 -6.43 -3.09 3.31
N ILE A 78 -5.43 -3.59 2.62
CA ILE A 78 -4.92 -2.96 1.39
C ILE A 78 -5.54 -3.67 0.19
N VAL A 79 -6.16 -2.89 -0.69
CA VAL A 79 -6.74 -3.40 -1.93
C VAL A 79 -5.91 -2.89 -3.10
N HIS A 80 -5.48 -3.80 -3.96
CA HIS A 80 -4.71 -3.52 -5.16
C HIS A 80 -5.27 -4.34 -6.33
N GLY A 81 -6.22 -3.74 -7.07
CA GLY A 81 -6.95 -4.46 -8.11
C GLY A 81 -7.71 -5.67 -7.54
N PRO A 82 -7.50 -6.89 -8.07
CA PRO A 82 -8.14 -8.10 -7.55
C PRO A 82 -7.50 -8.62 -6.26
N TYR A 83 -6.33 -8.11 -5.88
CA TYR A 83 -5.60 -8.55 -4.70
C TYR A 83 -6.03 -7.77 -3.47
N ARG A 84 -6.22 -8.49 -2.36
CA ARG A 84 -6.60 -7.93 -1.06
C ARG A 84 -5.66 -8.48 0.00
N PHE A 85 -5.07 -7.59 0.79
CA PHE A 85 -4.25 -7.92 1.95
C PHE A 85 -5.02 -7.47 3.18
N GLU A 86 -5.73 -8.40 3.81
CA GLU A 86 -6.69 -8.13 4.88
C GLU A 86 -6.06 -8.36 6.26
N HIS A 87 -6.63 -7.74 7.29
CA HIS A 87 -6.23 -7.89 8.69
C HIS A 87 -4.77 -7.53 8.98
N LEU A 88 -4.23 -6.52 8.28
CA LEU A 88 -2.91 -5.99 8.56
C LEU A 88 -2.99 -5.09 9.79
N LYS A 89 -2.24 -5.43 10.85
CA LYS A 89 -2.16 -4.62 12.05
C LYS A 89 -1.16 -3.47 11.84
N VAL A 90 -1.56 -2.26 12.20
CA VAL A 90 -0.69 -1.08 12.18
C VAL A 90 0.15 -1.07 13.46
N GLU A 91 1.45 -0.80 13.32
CA GLU A 91 2.42 -0.67 14.42
C GLU A 91 2.88 0.79 14.60
#